data_AF-A0A842V5I1-F1
#
_entry.id   AF-A0A842V5I1-F1
#
_cell.length_a   1.000
_cell.length_b   1.000
_cell.length_c   1.000
_cell.angle_alpha   90.00
_cell.angle_beta   90.00
_cell.angle_gamma   90.00
#
_symmetry.space_group_name_H-M   'P 1'
#
loop_
_entity.id
_entity.type
_entity.pdbx_description
1 polymer ?
#
loop_
_entity_poly.entity_id
_entity_poly.type
_entity_poly.pdbx_seq_one_letter_code
_entity_poly.pdbx_strand_id
1 'polypeptide(L)'
;MDFNQIMIWLDASGFLDVILPIFLIFALVFAVLSGFKMFNKATTVVIGFLMGLATVIPHVMGRYPPCWDIVVIINNALPRIALAIVGIILFMTVLGIIGLNIDFFGKFMSWIALLVFAFVAYTFATARGPGCTPMINVRAGPIIDLIIVFGVFGLLAWWIMKGGEKG
;
A
#
# COMPACT_ATOMS: atom_id res chain seq x y z
N MET A 1 34.42 -16.70 -1.72
CA MET A 1 33.59 -15.50 -1.88
C MET A 1 32.96 -15.19 -0.55
N ASP A 2 33.22 -14.00 -0.01
CA ASP A 2 32.55 -13.51 1.20
C ASP A 2 31.12 -13.05 0.87
N PHE A 3 30.20 -13.07 1.85
CA PHE A 3 28.81 -12.67 1.68
C PHE A 3 28.69 -11.25 1.07
N ASN A 4 29.53 -10.33 1.53
CA ASN A 4 29.57 -8.96 1.01
C ASN A 4 29.91 -8.92 -0.49
N GLN A 5 30.82 -9.79 -0.94
CA GLN A 5 31.21 -9.88 -2.35
C GLN A 5 30.07 -10.43 -3.22
N ILE A 6 29.31 -11.39 -2.69
CA ILE A 6 28.12 -11.94 -3.37
C ILE A 6 27.05 -10.86 -3.51
N MET A 7 26.81 -10.08 -2.46
CA MET A 7 25.83 -8.98 -2.49
C MET A 7 26.21 -7.88 -3.47
N ILE A 8 27.48 -7.47 -3.50
CA ILE A 8 27.97 -6.48 -4.48
C ILE A 8 27.84 -7.00 -5.91
N TRP A 9 28.13 -8.28 -6.15
CA TRP A 9 27.94 -8.89 -7.47
C TRP A 9 26.46 -8.98 -7.89
N LEU A 10 25.57 -9.29 -6.94
CA LEU A 10 24.13 -9.34 -7.17
C LEU A 10 23.53 -7.96 -7.50
N ASP A 11 24.02 -6.92 -6.82
CA ASP A 11 23.64 -5.53 -7.05
C ASP A 11 24.19 -5.03 -8.39
N ALA A 12 25.49 -5.25 -8.65
CA ALA A 12 26.14 -4.83 -9.91
C ALA A 12 25.59 -5.54 -11.15
N SER A 13 25.00 -6.73 -11.01
CA SER A 13 24.38 -7.45 -12.12
C SER A 13 22.95 -6.99 -12.43
N GLY A 14 22.35 -6.12 -11.59
CA GLY A 14 20.95 -5.70 -11.72
C GLY A 14 19.94 -6.84 -11.47
N PHE A 15 20.39 -7.97 -10.92
CA PHE A 15 19.54 -9.14 -10.69
C PHE A 15 18.43 -8.83 -9.68
N LEU A 16 18.76 -8.11 -8.60
CA LEU A 16 17.80 -7.69 -7.59
C LEU A 16 16.76 -6.71 -8.14
N ASP A 17 17.15 -5.81 -9.04
CA ASP A 17 16.26 -4.83 -9.68
C ASP A 17 15.19 -5.49 -10.55
N VAL A 18 15.44 -6.71 -11.03
CA VAL A 18 14.49 -7.50 -11.81
C VAL A 18 13.63 -8.37 -10.88
N ILE A 19 14.27 -9.12 -9.99
CA ILE A 19 13.58 -10.17 -9.21
C ILE A 19 12.69 -9.61 -8.12
N LEU A 20 13.15 -8.58 -7.40
CA LEU A 20 12.39 -8.03 -6.29
C LEU A 20 11.03 -7.49 -6.76
N PRO A 21 10.97 -6.68 -7.84
CA PRO A 21 9.69 -6.24 -8.38
C PRO A 21 8.84 -7.38 -8.94
N ILE A 22 9.42 -8.40 -9.58
CA ILE A 22 8.64 -9.52 -10.14
C ILE A 22 7.86 -10.22 -9.05
N PHE A 23 8.53 -10.58 -7.95
CA PHE A 23 7.87 -11.27 -6.84
C PHE A 23 6.87 -10.38 -6.12
N LEU A 24 7.13 -9.07 -6.06
CA LEU A 24 6.20 -8.11 -5.47
C LEU A 24 4.88 -8.03 -6.26
N ILE A 25 4.96 -7.84 -7.57
CA ILE A 25 3.77 -7.80 -8.44
C ILE A 25 3.08 -9.17 -8.45
N PHE A 26 3.85 -10.25 -8.55
CA PHE A 26 3.33 -11.62 -8.44
C PHE A 26 2.51 -11.81 -7.17
N ALA A 27 3.07 -11.48 -6.00
CA ALA A 27 2.40 -11.66 -4.73
C ALA A 27 1.13 -10.81 -4.62
N LEU A 28 1.17 -9.57 -5.10
CA LEU A 28 0.01 -8.67 -5.10
C LEU A 28 -1.12 -9.24 -5.98
N VAL A 29 -0.82 -9.57 -7.23
CA VAL A 29 -1.82 -10.12 -8.17
C VAL A 29 -2.31 -11.48 -7.67
N PHE A 30 -1.43 -12.33 -7.18
CA PHE A 30 -1.78 -13.63 -6.61
C PHE A 30 -2.73 -13.47 -5.41
N ALA A 31 -2.46 -12.55 -4.49
CA ALA A 31 -3.31 -12.30 -3.33
C ALA A 31 -4.70 -11.82 -3.73
N VAL A 32 -4.78 -10.90 -4.69
CA VAL A 32 -6.07 -10.39 -5.22
C VAL A 32 -6.83 -11.51 -5.93
N LEU A 33 -6.19 -12.24 -6.84
CA LEU A 33 -6.82 -13.31 -7.62
C LEU A 33 -7.27 -14.49 -6.74
N SER A 34 -6.54 -14.79 -5.66
CA SER A 34 -6.89 -15.86 -4.72
C SER A 34 -8.18 -15.56 -3.94
N GLY A 35 -8.61 -14.30 -3.88
CA GLY A 35 -9.89 -13.92 -3.29
C GLY A 35 -11.10 -14.29 -4.14
N PHE A 36 -10.93 -14.57 -5.43
CA PHE A 36 -12.02 -14.91 -6.33
C PHE A 36 -12.17 -16.43 -6.48
N LYS A 37 -13.38 -16.93 -6.17
CA LYS A 37 -13.72 -18.37 -6.27
C LYS A 37 -13.61 -18.97 -7.69
N MET A 38 -13.53 -18.13 -8.72
CA MET A 38 -13.47 -18.55 -10.13
C MET A 38 -12.09 -19.11 -10.52
N PHE A 39 -11.01 -18.69 -9.86
CA PHE A 39 -9.67 -19.11 -10.23
C PHE A 39 -9.18 -20.26 -9.34
N ASN A 40 -8.65 -21.31 -9.97
CA ASN A 40 -7.96 -22.36 -9.23
C ASN A 40 -6.52 -21.90 -8.88
N LYS A 41 -5.89 -22.56 -7.91
CA LYS A 41 -4.55 -22.18 -7.42
C LYS A 41 -3.50 -22.14 -8.52
N ALA A 42 -3.49 -23.12 -9.43
CA ALA A 42 -2.52 -23.18 -10.52
C ALA A 42 -2.66 -22.00 -11.49
N THR A 43 -3.90 -21.69 -11.88
CA THR A 43 -4.23 -20.54 -12.74
C THR A 43 -3.83 -19.24 -12.07
N THR A 44 -4.13 -19.06 -10.78
CA THR A 44 -3.74 -17.85 -10.03
C THR A 44 -2.22 -17.66 -9.97
N VAL A 45 -1.45 -18.73 -9.75
CA VAL A 45 0.03 -18.67 -9.76
C VAL A 45 0.53 -18.27 -11.15
N VAL A 46 0.05 -18.92 -12.20
CA VAL A 46 0.49 -18.65 -13.57
C VAL A 46 0.16 -17.21 -13.98
N ILE A 47 -1.07 -16.75 -13.74
CA ILE A 47 -1.47 -15.37 -14.07
C ILE A 47 -0.65 -14.37 -13.26
N GLY A 48 -0.51 -14.57 -11.94
CA GLY A 48 0.31 -13.69 -11.12
C GLY A 48 1.74 -13.57 -11.63
N PHE A 49 2.32 -14.69 -12.07
CA PHE A 49 3.71 -14.71 -12.52
C PHE A 49 3.86 -14.03 -13.89
N LEU A 50 2.95 -14.32 -14.82
CA LEU A 50 2.89 -13.64 -16.12
C LEU A 50 2.69 -12.13 -15.97
N MET A 51 1.82 -11.70 -15.06
CA MET A 51 1.61 -10.28 -14.76
C MET A 51 2.88 -9.65 -14.17
N GLY A 52 3.56 -10.34 -13.25
CA GLY A 52 4.83 -9.87 -12.71
C GLY A 52 5.89 -9.66 -13.80
N LEU A 53 6.06 -10.63 -14.70
CA LEU A 53 6.98 -10.49 -15.83
C LEU A 53 6.56 -9.37 -16.78
N ALA A 54 5.28 -9.33 -17.17
CA ALA A 54 4.74 -8.33 -18.10
C ALA A 54 4.89 -6.90 -17.57
N THR A 55 4.83 -6.72 -16.24
CA THR A 55 5.01 -5.42 -15.60
C THR A 55 6.49 -5.04 -15.47
N VAL A 56 7.38 -5.97 -15.14
CA VAL A 56 8.77 -5.65 -14.80
C VAL A 56 9.68 -5.55 -16.02
N ILE A 57 9.44 -6.31 -17.08
CA ILE A 57 10.22 -6.22 -18.32
C ILE A 57 10.26 -4.77 -18.86
N PRO A 58 9.12 -4.07 -19.07
CA PRO A 58 9.15 -2.68 -19.53
C PRO A 58 9.75 -1.70 -18.51
N HIS A 59 9.75 -2.02 -17.21
CA HIS A 59 10.40 -1.21 -16.16
C HIS A 59 11.92 -1.24 -16.34
N VAL A 60 12.50 -2.43 -16.38
CA VAL A 60 13.94 -2.63 -16.48
C VAL A 60 14.46 -2.16 -17.84
N MET A 61 13.67 -2.31 -18.90
CA MET A 61 14.01 -1.80 -20.24
C MET A 61 13.80 -0.28 -20.40
N GLY A 62 13.27 0.42 -19.39
CA GLY A 62 12.97 1.85 -19.48
C GLY A 62 11.93 2.20 -20.54
N ARG A 63 11.01 1.27 -20.83
CA ARG A 63 9.98 1.41 -21.88
C ARG A 63 8.65 1.95 -21.35
N TYR A 64 8.48 2.12 -20.04
CA TYR A 64 7.29 2.78 -19.52
C TYR A 64 7.26 4.25 -19.96
N PRO A 65 6.06 4.79 -20.27
CA PRO A 65 5.89 6.22 -20.37
C PRO A 65 6.38 6.90 -19.08
N PRO A 66 6.99 8.10 -19.18
CA PRO A 66 7.35 8.87 -18.01
C PRO A 66 6.16 8.98 -17.05
N CYS A 67 6.39 8.80 -15.74
CA CYS A 67 5.38 8.89 -14.68
C CYS A 67 4.42 7.71 -14.49
N TRP A 68 4.36 6.77 -15.43
CA TRP A 68 3.39 5.65 -15.42
C TRP A 68 4.03 4.30 -15.19
N ASP A 69 5.25 4.30 -14.66
CA ASP A 69 5.95 3.09 -14.29
C ASP A 69 5.31 2.45 -13.05
N ILE A 70 4.67 1.31 -13.26
CA ILE A 70 3.92 0.59 -12.24
C ILE A 70 4.83 0.14 -11.08
N VAL A 71 6.07 -0.27 -11.37
CA VAL A 71 7.01 -0.72 -10.33
C VAL A 71 7.39 0.44 -9.43
N VAL A 72 7.69 1.60 -10.02
CA VAL A 72 7.97 2.82 -9.26
C VAL A 72 6.77 3.26 -8.43
N ILE A 73 5.57 3.20 -9.01
CA ILE A 73 4.33 3.56 -8.30
C ILE A 73 4.11 2.70 -7.08
N ILE A 74 4.26 1.38 -7.23
CA ILE A 74 4.07 0.44 -6.13
C ILE A 74 5.15 0.63 -5.05
N ASN A 75 6.42 0.80 -5.43
CA ASN A 75 7.51 1.06 -4.47
C ASN A 75 7.30 2.36 -3.68
N ASN A 76 6.70 3.38 -4.30
CA ASN A 76 6.38 4.65 -3.63
C ASN A 76 5.10 4.58 -2.77
N ALA A 77 4.13 3.75 -3.16
CA ALA A 77 2.85 3.62 -2.46
C ALA A 77 2.93 2.67 -1.25
N LEU A 78 3.68 1.58 -1.36
CA LEU A 78 3.73 0.52 -0.34
C LEU A 78 4.14 1.01 1.05
N PRO A 79 5.20 1.82 1.23
CA PRO A 79 5.56 2.33 2.55
C PRO A 79 4.43 3.11 3.21
N ARG A 80 3.68 3.91 2.42
CA ARG A 80 2.56 4.73 2.92
C ARG A 80 1.38 3.86 3.37
N ILE A 81 1.06 2.83 2.57
CA ILE A 81 0.00 1.87 2.89
C ILE A 81 0.38 1.03 4.11
N ALA A 82 1.63 0.58 4.20
CA ALA A 82 2.13 -0.18 5.35
C ALA A 82 2.00 0.62 6.66
N LEU A 83 2.39 1.90 6.65
CA LEU A 83 2.22 2.80 7.80
C LEU A 83 0.74 2.98 8.17
N ALA A 84 -0.15 3.11 7.19
CA ALA A 84 -1.59 3.22 7.44
C ALA A 84 -2.15 1.93 8.06
N ILE A 85 -1.77 0.75 7.57
CA ILE A 85 -2.17 -0.55 8.14
C ILE A 85 -1.72 -0.67 9.59
N VAL A 86 -0.47 -0.32 9.90
CA VAL A 86 0.05 -0.31 11.28
C VAL A 86 -0.81 0.61 12.17
N GLY A 87 -1.13 1.81 11.69
CA GLY A 87 -2.01 2.74 12.40
C GLY A 87 -3.42 2.17 12.66
N ILE A 88 -4.01 1.50 11.67
CA ILE A 88 -5.33 0.85 11.81
C ILE A 88 -5.27 -0.28 12.83
N ILE A 89 -4.23 -1.11 12.82
CA ILE A 89 -4.09 -2.23 13.77
C ILE A 89 -3.98 -1.68 15.21
N LEU A 90 -3.16 -0.64 15.42
CA LEU A 90 -3.02 0.00 16.73
C LEU A 90 -4.35 0.62 17.18
N PHE A 91 -5.05 1.31 16.29
CA PHE A 91 -6.38 1.85 16.57
C PHE A 91 -7.37 0.77 17.00
N MET A 92 -7.47 -0.33 16.23
CA MET A 92 -8.34 -1.46 16.56
C MET A 92 -7.97 -2.09 17.90
N THR A 93 -6.69 -2.12 18.24
CA THR A 93 -6.19 -2.65 19.53
C THR A 93 -6.69 -1.77 20.68
N VAL A 94 -6.56 -0.45 20.57
CA VAL A 94 -7.06 0.50 21.58
C VAL A 94 -8.58 0.39 21.74
N LEU A 95 -9.32 0.32 20.64
CA LEU A 95 -10.78 0.12 20.68
C LEU A 95 -11.17 -1.19 21.39
N GLY A 96 -10.43 -2.27 21.09
CA GLY A 96 -10.65 -3.57 21.71
C GLY A 96 -10.45 -3.55 23.23
N ILE A 97 -9.48 -2.76 23.71
CA ILE A 97 -9.22 -2.59 25.15
C ILE A 97 -10.32 -1.78 25.84
N ILE A 98 -10.84 -0.74 25.18
CA ILE A 98 -11.87 0.15 25.75
C ILE A 98 -13.25 -0.52 25.86
N GLY A 99 -13.50 -1.60 25.09
CA GLY A 99 -14.75 -2.36 25.19
C GLY A 99 -15.97 -1.65 24.59
N LEU A 100 -15.78 -0.88 23.52
CA LEU A 100 -16.87 -0.16 22.83
C LEU A 100 -17.95 -1.11 22.28
N ASN A 101 -19.22 -0.77 22.50
CA ASN A 101 -20.39 -1.55 22.10
C ASN A 101 -20.53 -1.75 20.56
N ILE A 102 -21.05 -2.91 20.18
CA ILE A 102 -21.09 -3.44 18.80
C ILE A 102 -22.04 -2.65 17.88
N ASP A 103 -23.07 -1.98 18.41
CA ASP A 103 -24.04 -1.24 17.61
C ASP A 103 -23.49 0.07 17.02
N PHE A 104 -22.49 0.70 17.66
CA PHE A 104 -21.76 1.83 17.10
C PHE A 104 -20.91 1.41 15.89
N PHE A 105 -20.49 0.14 15.87
CA PHE A 105 -19.53 -0.40 14.92
C PHE A 105 -20.08 -0.47 13.49
N GLY A 106 -21.37 -0.76 13.31
CA GLY A 106 -21.96 -1.00 11.99
C GLY A 106 -21.92 0.22 11.05
N LYS A 107 -22.41 1.39 11.50
CA LYS A 107 -22.41 2.61 10.68
C LYS A 107 -21.01 3.27 10.59
N PHE A 108 -20.22 3.16 11.65
CA PHE A 108 -18.86 3.69 11.72
C PHE A 108 -17.90 2.98 10.74
N MET A 109 -18.00 1.65 10.64
CA MET A 109 -17.16 0.85 9.74
C MET A 109 -17.36 1.18 8.25
N SER A 110 -18.59 1.53 7.84
CA SER A 110 -18.84 1.90 6.43
C SER A 110 -18.14 3.21 6.03
N TRP A 111 -18.13 4.21 6.92
CA TRP A 111 -17.44 5.48 6.66
C TRP A 111 -15.92 5.33 6.71
N ILE A 112 -15.41 4.50 7.63
CA ILE A 112 -13.99 4.19 7.71
C ILE A 112 -13.53 3.44 6.46
N ALA A 113 -14.30 2.44 6.00
CA ALA A 113 -13.96 1.70 4.78
C ALA A 113 -13.86 2.63 3.57
N LEU A 114 -14.79 3.60 3.45
CA LEU A 114 -14.76 4.61 2.38
C LEU A 114 -13.55 5.55 2.52
N LEU A 115 -13.22 5.98 3.73
CA LEU A 115 -12.05 6.83 3.99
C LEU A 115 -10.75 6.09 3.68
N VAL A 116 -10.60 4.83 4.12
CA VAL A 116 -9.43 3.99 3.83
C VAL A 116 -9.32 3.76 2.33
N PHE A 117 -10.43 3.47 1.65
CA PHE A 117 -10.44 3.34 0.20
C PHE A 117 -9.99 4.64 -0.50
N ALA A 118 -10.53 5.79 -0.08
CA ALA A 118 -10.13 7.09 -0.61
C ALA A 118 -8.65 7.42 -0.34
N PHE A 119 -8.15 7.07 0.85
CA PHE A 119 -6.74 7.22 1.21
C PHE A 119 -5.84 6.35 0.33
N VAL A 120 -6.18 5.07 0.16
CA VAL A 120 -5.42 4.16 -0.73
C VAL A 120 -5.48 4.64 -2.18
N ALA A 121 -6.64 5.06 -2.66
CA ALA A 121 -6.75 5.63 -4.01
C ALA A 121 -5.89 6.90 -4.16
N TYR A 122 -5.86 7.76 -3.15
CA TYR A 122 -5.03 8.96 -3.12
C TYR A 122 -3.53 8.63 -3.10
N THR A 123 -3.10 7.64 -2.32
CA THR A 123 -1.68 7.24 -2.28
C THR A 123 -1.22 6.72 -3.64
N PHE A 124 -2.01 5.89 -4.32
CA PHE A 124 -1.69 5.46 -5.69
C PHE A 124 -1.72 6.60 -6.71
N ALA A 125 -2.68 7.53 -6.59
CA ALA A 125 -2.77 8.68 -7.50
C ALA A 125 -1.58 9.65 -7.38
N THR A 126 -0.97 9.73 -6.19
CA THR A 126 0.16 10.63 -5.90
C THR A 126 1.53 9.95 -5.99
N ALA A 127 1.59 8.62 -5.97
CA ALA A 127 2.81 7.83 -6.01
C ALA A 127 3.47 7.75 -7.41
N ARG A 128 3.65 8.87 -8.12
CA ARG A 128 4.32 8.87 -9.45
C ARG A 128 5.83 9.00 -9.35
N GLY A 129 6.53 8.72 -10.46
CA GLY A 129 7.99 8.80 -10.55
C GLY A 129 8.57 10.21 -10.47
N PRO A 130 9.91 10.34 -10.39
CA PRO A 130 10.61 11.63 -10.33
C PRO A 130 10.33 12.50 -11.57
N GLY A 131 10.19 13.81 -11.37
CA GLY A 131 9.95 14.77 -12.46
C GLY A 131 8.48 14.89 -12.91
N CYS A 132 7.58 14.16 -12.27
CA CYS A 132 6.17 14.16 -12.59
C CYS A 132 5.42 15.13 -11.68
N THR A 133 4.72 16.10 -12.26
CA THR A 133 3.77 16.90 -11.48
C THR A 133 2.60 16.00 -11.08
N PRO A 134 2.27 15.88 -9.79
CA PRO A 134 1.09 15.14 -9.38
C PRO A 134 -0.15 15.81 -10.01
N MET A 135 -1.11 15.00 -10.49
CA MET A 135 -2.34 15.50 -11.12
C MET A 135 -3.17 16.36 -10.16
N ILE A 136 -3.02 16.07 -8.86
CA ILE A 136 -3.53 16.88 -7.76
C ILE A 136 -2.28 17.47 -7.11
N ASN A 137 -2.04 18.77 -7.31
CA ASN A 137 -0.83 19.46 -6.82
C ASN A 137 -0.94 19.78 -5.32
N VAL A 138 -1.26 18.75 -4.53
CA VAL A 138 -1.08 18.82 -3.08
C VAL A 138 0.40 18.56 -2.88
N ARG A 139 1.14 19.57 -2.42
CA ARG A 139 2.55 19.47 -2.06
C ARG A 139 2.69 18.59 -0.81
N ALA A 140 2.28 17.33 -0.90
CA ALA A 140 2.22 16.38 0.20
C ALA A 140 3.54 15.60 0.25
N GLY A 141 4.49 16.13 1.01
CA GLY A 141 5.67 15.37 1.39
C GLY A 141 5.32 14.23 2.36
N PRO A 142 6.28 13.33 2.69
CA PRO A 142 6.08 12.24 3.65
C PRO A 142 5.53 12.71 5.01
N ILE A 143 5.84 13.97 5.38
CA ILE A 143 5.36 14.63 6.59
C ILE A 143 3.84 14.89 6.52
N ILE A 144 3.31 15.26 5.36
CA ILE A 144 1.87 15.49 5.19
C ILE A 144 1.11 14.16 5.22
N ASP A 145 1.68 13.09 4.66
CA ASP A 145 1.08 11.75 4.77
C ASP A 145 1.04 11.29 6.24
N LEU A 146 2.11 11.52 7.01
CA LEU A 146 2.14 11.29 8.46
C LEU A 146 1.14 12.17 9.21
N ILE A 147 1.02 13.45 8.87
CA ILE A 147 0.04 14.37 9.47
C ILE A 147 -1.38 13.95 9.12
N ILE A 148 -1.64 13.42 7.91
CA ILE A 148 -2.94 12.88 7.54
C ILE A 148 -3.22 11.61 8.33
N VAL A 149 -2.26 10.69 8.47
CA VAL A 149 -2.43 9.47 9.26
C VAL A 149 -2.66 9.81 10.74
N PHE A 150 -1.84 10.67 11.32
CA PHE A 150 -2.00 11.13 12.71
C PHE A 150 -3.22 12.02 12.89
N GLY A 151 -3.62 12.78 11.88
CA GLY A 151 -4.80 13.64 11.88
C GLY A 151 -6.07 12.79 11.84
N VAL A 152 -6.13 11.80 10.96
CA VAL A 152 -7.22 10.80 10.93
C VAL A 152 -7.26 10.07 12.27
N PHE A 153 -6.12 9.57 12.77
CA PHE A 153 -6.06 8.88 14.06
C PHE A 153 -6.48 9.77 15.24
N GLY A 154 -5.99 11.01 15.28
CA GLY A 154 -6.29 11.98 16.35
C GLY A 154 -7.73 12.46 16.30
N LEU A 155 -8.31 12.62 15.12
CA LEU A 155 -9.71 12.99 14.95
C LEU A 155 -10.63 11.83 15.33
N LEU A 156 -10.25 10.59 14.99
CA LEU A 156 -10.92 9.37 15.48
C LEU A 156 -10.89 9.31 17.02
N ALA A 157 -9.71 9.46 17.63
CA ALA A 157 -9.55 9.43 19.08
C ALA A 157 -10.34 10.57 19.78
N TRP A 158 -10.29 11.78 19.25
CA TRP A 158 -10.99 12.95 19.80
C TRP A 158 -12.51 12.78 19.75
N TRP A 159 -13.04 12.23 18.65
CA TRP A 159 -14.48 11.99 18.52
C TRP A 159 -14.97 10.87 19.44
N ILE A 160 -14.14 9.85 19.68
CA ILE A 160 -14.44 8.77 20.63
C ILE A 160 -14.49 9.32 22.05
N MET A 161 -13.50 10.12 22.46
CA MET A 161 -13.48 10.72 23.81
C MET A 161 -14.68 11.63 24.06
N LYS A 162 -15.11 12.40 23.05
CA LYS A 162 -16.28 13.28 23.14
C LYS A 162 -17.60 12.52 23.22
N GLY A 163 -17.65 11.28 22.70
CA GLY A 163 -18.81 10.40 22.80
C GLY A 163 -18.99 9.75 24.18
N GLY A 164 -17.96 9.78 25.03
CA GLY A 164 -17.98 9.19 26.38
C GLY A 164 -18.55 10.09 27.49
N GLU A 165 -18.84 11.36 27.22
CA GLU A 165 -19.37 12.31 28.23
C GLU A 165 -20.90 12.28 28.40
N LYS A 166 -21.59 11.28 27.84
CA LYS A 166 -23.02 11.05 28.10
C LYS A 166 -23.27 9.60 28.49
N GLY A 167 -22.83 9.27 29.70
CA GLY A 167 -23.13 8.02 30.41
C GLY A 167 -22.91 8.23 31.89
#